data_AF-A0A7V4T7G0-F1
#
_entry.id   AF-A0A7V4T7G0-F1
#
_cell.length_a   1.000
_cell.length_b   1.000
_cell.length_c   1.000
_cell.angle_alpha   90.00
_cell.angle_beta   90.00
_cell.angle_gamma   90.00
#
_symmetry.space_group_name_H-M   'P 1'
#
loop_
_entity.id
_entity.type
_entity.pdbx_description
1 polymer ?
#
loop_
_entity_poly.entity_id
_entity_poly.type
_entity_poly.pdbx_seq_one_letter_code
_entity_poly.pdbx_strand_id
1 'polypeptide(L)'
;MKPLHSANKETFINEYINYGGGINIAENEKSGIYSREKVLKENPDVILIATMGTSKKAGEIEKQRWIKFGSLTATRNNRIYVLDPELILSPTPVTFAKGLKQVLSLIHPTVDLNSIADLNSGTDLKK
;
A
#
# COMPACT_ATOMS: atom_id res chain seq x y z
N MET A 1 6.74 -10.06 -21.29
CA MET A 1 6.18 -9.54 -20.01
C MET A 1 7.20 -8.64 -19.35
N LYS A 2 6.81 -7.47 -18.83
CA LYS A 2 7.73 -6.63 -18.03
C LYS A 2 7.78 -7.19 -16.58
N PRO A 3 8.97 -7.29 -15.96
CA PRO A 3 9.09 -7.73 -14.57
C PRO A 3 8.33 -6.78 -13.64
N LEU A 4 7.74 -7.30 -12.57
CA LEU A 4 7.26 -6.45 -11.49
C LEU A 4 8.45 -6.08 -10.62
N HIS A 5 8.48 -4.83 -10.18
CA HIS A 5 9.36 -4.41 -9.12
C HIS A 5 8.60 -4.47 -7.80
N SER A 6 9.09 -5.25 -6.84
CA SER A 6 8.46 -5.37 -5.52
C SER A 6 9.02 -4.38 -4.52
N ALA A 7 8.15 -3.93 -3.62
CA ALA A 7 8.53 -3.25 -2.39
C ALA A 7 9.19 -4.25 -1.44
N ASN A 8 10.52 -4.28 -1.41
CA ASN A 8 11.27 -5.09 -0.44
C ASN A 8 11.39 -4.36 0.91
N LYS A 9 12.03 -4.99 1.89
CA LYS A 9 12.23 -4.46 3.25
C LYS A 9 12.85 -3.06 3.36
N GLU A 10 13.53 -2.58 2.32
CA GLU A 10 14.24 -1.29 2.31
C GLU A 10 13.38 -0.13 1.78
N THR A 11 12.10 -0.39 1.47
CA THR A 11 11.18 0.61 0.91
C THR A 11 10.24 1.20 1.96
N PHE A 12 9.87 2.48 1.79
CA PHE A 12 8.81 3.10 2.61
C PHE A 12 7.48 2.35 2.52
N ILE A 13 7.19 1.73 1.38
CA ILE A 13 6.00 0.88 1.21
C ILE A 13 6.00 -0.27 2.22
N ASN A 14 7.15 -0.91 2.44
CA ASN A 14 7.28 -1.95 3.46
C ASN A 14 7.03 -1.40 4.87
N GLU A 15 7.58 -0.23 5.19
CA GLU A 15 7.35 0.42 6.48
C GLU A 15 5.87 0.74 6.70
N TYR A 16 5.18 1.29 5.68
CA TYR A 16 3.75 1.56 5.79
C TYR A 16 2.92 0.30 6.03
N ILE A 17 3.25 -0.80 5.35
CA ILE A 17 2.59 -2.10 5.54
C ILE A 17 2.83 -2.61 6.96
N ASN A 18 4.09 -2.60 7.42
CA ASN A 18 4.47 -3.11 8.73
C ASN A 18 3.86 -2.27 9.87
N TYR A 19 3.92 -0.94 9.79
CA TYR A 19 3.28 -0.06 10.78
C TYR A 19 1.74 -0.14 10.74
N GLY A 20 1.17 -0.47 9.58
CA GLY A 20 -0.24 -0.79 9.44
C GLY A 20 -0.64 -2.17 9.95
N GLY A 21 0.29 -2.98 10.49
CA GLY A 21 0.03 -4.34 10.94
C GLY A 21 -0.27 -5.34 9.82
N GLY A 22 0.10 -5.00 8.58
CA GLY A 22 0.02 -5.90 7.43
C GLY A 22 1.27 -6.77 7.31
N ILE A 23 1.19 -7.82 6.48
CA ILE A 23 2.31 -8.69 6.13
C ILE A 23 2.68 -8.44 4.67
N ASN A 24 3.93 -8.04 4.41
CA ASN A 24 4.40 -7.85 3.04
C ASN A 24 4.94 -9.17 2.45
N ILE A 25 4.20 -9.75 1.51
CA ILE A 25 4.58 -11.00 0.83
C ILE A 25 5.92 -10.93 0.08
N ALA A 26 6.42 -9.73 -0.22
CA ALA A 26 7.67 -9.51 -0.94
C ALA A 26 8.79 -8.93 -0.05
N GLU A 27 8.61 -8.86 1.27
CA GLU A 27 9.57 -8.25 2.21
C GLU A 27 10.99 -8.81 2.04
N ASN A 28 11.10 -10.12 1.87
CA ASN A 28 12.37 -10.84 1.77
C ASN A 28 12.90 -10.99 0.33
N GLU A 29 12.26 -10.38 -0.67
CA GLU A 29 12.72 -10.45 -2.07
C GLU A 29 13.94 -9.54 -2.29
N LYS A 30 15.12 -10.17 -2.42
CA LYS A 30 16.40 -9.45 -2.57
C LYS A 30 16.62 -8.88 -3.97
N SER A 31 16.08 -9.53 -5.00
CA SER A 31 16.31 -9.11 -6.38
C SER A 31 15.54 -7.83 -6.76
N GLY A 32 14.57 -7.43 -5.93
CA GLY A 32 13.59 -6.40 -6.26
C GLY A 32 12.64 -6.81 -7.39
N ILE A 33 12.78 -8.02 -7.96
CA ILE A 33 11.93 -8.57 -9.01
C ILE A 33 11.03 -9.61 -8.38
N TYR A 34 9.72 -9.44 -8.54
CA TYR A 34 8.74 -10.39 -8.05
C TYR A 34 7.88 -10.91 -9.19
N SER A 35 7.69 -12.22 -9.27
CA SER A 35 6.94 -12.81 -10.37
C SER A 35 5.44 -12.75 -10.09
N ARG A 36 4.61 -12.68 -11.14
CA ARG A 36 3.15 -12.68 -10.97
C ARG A 36 2.67 -14.02 -10.41
N GLU A 37 3.35 -15.10 -10.77
CA GLU A 37 3.12 -16.45 -10.28
C GLU A 37 3.33 -16.54 -8.76
N LYS A 38 4.37 -15.88 -8.23
CA LYS A 38 4.56 -15.77 -6.78
C LYS A 38 3.39 -15.03 -6.12
N VAL A 39 2.93 -13.90 -6.68
CA VAL A 39 1.76 -13.18 -6.15
C VAL A 39 0.51 -14.06 -6.15
N LEU A 40 0.27 -14.80 -7.24
CA LEU A 40 -0.86 -15.73 -7.35
C LEU A 40 -0.79 -16.85 -6.30
N LYS A 41 0.42 -17.35 -6.01
CA LYS A 41 0.64 -18.39 -5.01
C LYS A 41 0.43 -17.87 -3.58
N GLU A 42 0.97 -16.70 -3.25
CA GLU A 42 0.84 -16.10 -1.92
C GLU A 42 -0.58 -15.55 -1.67
N ASN A 43 -1.31 -15.21 -2.74
CA ASN A 43 -2.72 -14.81 -2.70
C ASN A 43 -3.04 -13.69 -1.67
N PRO A 44 -2.48 -12.48 -1.85
CA PRO A 44 -2.65 -11.41 -0.88
C PRO A 44 -4.10 -10.89 -0.79
N ASP A 45 -4.47 -10.38 0.39
CA ASP A 45 -5.77 -9.73 0.62
C ASP A 45 -5.88 -8.36 -0.02
N VAL A 46 -4.74 -7.68 -0.23
CA VAL A 46 -4.64 -6.34 -0.79
C VAL A 46 -3.46 -6.27 -1.76
N ILE A 47 -3.65 -5.62 -2.91
CA ILE A 47 -2.56 -5.27 -3.82
C ILE A 47 -2.43 -3.75 -3.87
N LEU A 48 -1.25 -3.26 -3.51
CA LEU A 48 -0.89 -1.85 -3.59
C LEU A 48 0.05 -1.64 -4.79
N ILE A 49 -0.34 -0.76 -5.71
CA ILE A 49 0.39 -0.47 -6.94
C ILE A 49 1.01 0.92 -6.79
N ALA A 50 2.33 0.96 -6.69
CA ALA A 50 3.11 2.18 -6.77
C ALA A 50 3.74 2.29 -8.17
N THR A 51 3.77 3.50 -8.73
CA THR A 51 4.44 3.78 -10.00
C THR A 51 5.47 4.87 -9.83
N MET A 52 6.65 4.70 -10.42
CA MET A 52 7.66 5.76 -10.50
C MET A 52 7.20 6.82 -11.50
N GLY A 53 7.24 8.09 -11.08
CA GLY A 53 6.78 9.23 -11.87
C GLY A 53 5.29 9.55 -11.68
N THR A 54 4.84 10.67 -12.26
CA THR A 54 3.48 11.22 -12.07
C THR A 54 2.41 10.53 -12.94
N SER A 55 2.76 9.49 -13.69
CA SER A 55 1.86 8.83 -14.63
C SER A 55 0.91 7.85 -13.94
N LYS A 56 -0.21 8.37 -13.43
CA LYS A 56 -1.34 7.57 -12.89
C LYS A 56 -1.83 6.50 -13.87
N LYS A 57 -1.68 6.75 -15.18
CA LYS A 57 -2.08 5.83 -16.25
C LYS A 57 -1.35 4.48 -16.18
N ALA A 58 -0.07 4.46 -15.81
CA ALA A 58 0.69 3.21 -15.71
C ALA A 58 0.15 2.33 -14.56
N GLY A 59 -0.20 2.94 -13.43
CA GLY A 59 -0.76 2.24 -12.28
C GLY A 59 -2.13 1.65 -12.60
N GLU A 60 -2.98 2.41 -13.29
CA GLU A 60 -4.30 1.93 -13.70
C GLU A 60 -4.21 0.77 -14.70
N ILE A 61 -3.29 0.84 -15.67
CA ILE A 61 -3.05 -0.29 -16.59
C ILE A 61 -2.64 -1.55 -15.82
N GLU A 62 -1.80 -1.42 -14.78
CA GLU A 62 -1.40 -2.55 -13.97
C GLU A 62 -2.56 -3.07 -13.11
N LYS A 63 -3.40 -2.19 -12.56
CA LYS A 63 -4.64 -2.58 -11.87
C LYS A 63 -5.55 -3.40 -12.77
N GLN A 64 -5.76 -2.97 -14.02
CA GLN A 64 -6.57 -3.70 -15.00
C GLN A 64 -5.98 -5.07 -15.36
N ARG A 65 -4.65 -5.27 -15.23
CA ARG A 65 -4.06 -6.60 -15.37
C ARG A 65 -4.37 -7.48 -14.17
N TRP A 66 -4.27 -6.94 -12.96
CA TRP A 66 -4.57 -7.69 -11.74
C TRP A 66 -6.02 -8.14 -11.64
N ILE A 67 -6.96 -7.28 -12.05
CA ILE A 67 -8.39 -7.59 -12.07
C ILE A 67 -8.72 -8.83 -12.94
N LYS A 68 -7.89 -9.16 -13.94
CA LYS A 68 -8.08 -10.36 -14.76
C LYS A 68 -7.83 -11.67 -14.01
N PHE A 69 -7.09 -11.63 -12.89
CA PHE A 69 -6.84 -12.79 -12.05
C PHE A 69 -7.95 -12.96 -11.01
N GLY A 70 -9.09 -13.50 -11.43
CA GLY A 70 -10.28 -13.69 -10.56
C GLY A 70 -10.07 -14.66 -9.39
N SER A 71 -9.01 -15.48 -9.41
CA SER A 71 -8.64 -16.37 -8.32
C SER A 71 -7.97 -15.66 -7.13
N LEU A 72 -7.56 -14.39 -7.26
CA LEU A 72 -6.97 -13.64 -6.17
C LEU A 72 -8.03 -13.12 -5.19
N THR A 73 -7.72 -13.21 -3.90
CA THR A 73 -8.55 -12.62 -2.83
C THR A 73 -8.68 -11.10 -3.02
N ALA A 74 -7.57 -10.40 -3.30
CA ALA A 74 -7.58 -8.98 -3.60
C ALA A 74 -8.50 -8.62 -4.79
N THR A 75 -8.53 -9.44 -5.84
CA THR A 75 -9.42 -9.21 -7.00
C THR A 75 -10.89 -9.39 -6.63
N ARG A 76 -11.23 -10.52 -5.97
CA ARG A 76 -12.62 -10.81 -5.57
C ARG A 76 -13.21 -9.75 -4.66
N ASN A 77 -12.37 -9.19 -3.77
CA ASN A 77 -12.79 -8.21 -2.79
C ASN A 77 -12.62 -6.76 -3.27
N ASN A 78 -12.23 -6.54 -4.54
CA ASN A 78 -11.94 -5.22 -5.11
C ASN A 78 -10.91 -4.40 -4.31
N ARG A 79 -9.89 -5.09 -3.76
CA ARG A 79 -8.83 -4.52 -2.92
C ARG A 79 -7.52 -4.34 -3.69
N ILE A 80 -7.61 -3.75 -4.88
CA ILE A 80 -6.47 -3.39 -5.73
C ILE A 80 -6.43 -1.87 -5.87
N TYR A 81 -5.40 -1.25 -5.30
CA TYR A 81 -5.30 0.20 -5.16
C TYR A 81 -4.06 0.75 -5.85
N VAL A 82 -4.23 1.83 -6.61
CA VAL A 82 -3.12 2.61 -7.16
C VAL A 82 -2.81 3.70 -6.15
N LEU A 83 -1.58 3.70 -5.66
CA LEU A 83 -1.12 4.65 -4.66
C LEU A 83 -0.73 5.99 -5.31
N ASP A 84 -0.80 7.06 -4.53
CA ASP A 84 -0.32 8.37 -4.97
C ASP A 84 1.21 8.43 -4.86
N PRO A 85 1.96 8.55 -5.98
CA PRO A 85 3.41 8.57 -5.94
C PRO A 85 3.98 9.76 -5.16
N GLU A 86 3.28 10.89 -5.10
CA GLU A 86 3.75 12.07 -4.36
C GLU A 86 3.72 11.86 -2.85
N LEU A 87 2.80 11.02 -2.37
CA LEU A 87 2.68 10.68 -0.94
C LEU A 87 3.60 9.53 -0.54
N ILE A 88 3.75 8.52 -1.40
CA ILE A 88 4.42 7.27 -1.04
C ILE A 88 5.93 7.31 -1.28
N LEU A 89 6.40 8.16 -2.20
CA LEU A 89 7.82 8.24 -2.58
C LEU A 89 8.55 9.46 -1.99
N SER A 90 7.86 10.32 -1.25
CA SER A 90 8.45 11.54 -0.68
C SER A 90 9.04 11.31 0.72
N PRO A 91 10.33 11.60 0.96
CA PRO A 91 11.04 11.26 2.20
C PRO A 91 10.85 12.27 3.34
N THR A 92 9.85 13.16 3.27
CA THR A 92 9.64 14.14 4.36
C THR A 92 8.79 13.53 5.49
N PRO A 93 8.99 13.92 6.76
CA PRO A 93 8.17 13.42 7.87
C PRO A 93 6.66 13.65 7.68
N VAL A 94 6.28 14.81 7.13
CA VAL A 94 4.88 15.17 6.89
C VAL A 94 4.26 14.30 5.80
N THR A 95 4.97 14.06 4.70
CA THR A 95 4.48 13.20 3.61
C THR A 95 4.45 11.74 4.04
N PHE A 96 5.42 11.28 4.83
CA PHE A 96 5.44 9.94 5.38
C PHE A 96 4.20 9.68 6.25
N ALA A 97 3.87 10.57 7.19
CA ALA A 97 2.69 10.42 8.04
C ALA A 97 1.38 10.39 7.22
N LYS A 98 1.30 11.20 6.15
CA LYS A 98 0.15 11.19 5.22
C LYS A 98 0.08 9.88 4.42
N GLY A 99 1.21 9.40 3.91
CA GLY A 99 1.32 8.13 3.20
C GLY A 99 0.94 6.95 4.08
N LEU A 100 1.41 6.94 5.33
CA LEU A 100 1.03 5.95 6.34
C LEU A 100 -0.48 5.96 6.57
N LYS A 101 -1.09 7.13 6.83
CA LYS A 101 -2.56 7.25 7.01
C LYS A 101 -3.33 6.72 5.80
N GLN A 102 -2.84 6.99 4.59
CA GLN A 102 -3.44 6.47 3.35
C GLN A 102 -3.33 4.95 3.26
N VAL A 103 -2.16 4.36 3.52
CA VAL A 103 -1.99 2.90 3.45
C VAL A 103 -2.80 2.20 4.54
N LEU A 104 -2.85 2.75 5.76
CA LEU A 104 -3.66 2.21 6.85
C LEU A 104 -5.15 2.13 6.49
N SER A 105 -5.71 3.16 5.85
CA SER A 105 -7.14 3.14 5.47
C SER A 105 -7.45 2.09 4.39
N LEU A 106 -6.46 1.69 3.59
CA LEU A 106 -6.61 0.63 2.59
C LEU A 106 -6.47 -0.77 3.19
N ILE A 107 -5.60 -0.93 4.19
CA ILE A 107 -5.41 -2.19 4.92
C ILE A 107 -6.58 -2.44 5.87
N HIS A 108 -7.08 -1.39 6.56
CA HIS A 108 -8.15 -1.44 7.56
C HIS A 108 -9.34 -0.55 7.18
N PRO A 109 -10.16 -0.94 6.19
CA PRO A 109 -11.25 -0.09 5.69
C PRO A 109 -12.38 0.14 6.71
N THR A 110 -12.45 -0.66 7.77
CA THR A 110 -13.46 -0.56 8.84
C THR A 110 -13.04 0.35 9.99
N VAL A 111 -11.78 0.81 10.01
CA VAL A 111 -11.27 1.69 11.06
C VAL A 111 -11.44 3.14 10.61
N ASP A 112 -12.24 3.91 11.35
CA ASP A 112 -12.32 5.35 11.14
C ASP A 112 -11.10 6.04 11.78
N LEU A 113 -10.09 6.34 10.97
CA LEU A 113 -8.87 7.02 11.40
C LEU A 113 -9.10 8.47 11.86
N ASN A 114 -10.25 9.08 11.54
CA ASN A 114 -10.57 10.43 12.01
C ASN A 114 -11.09 10.40 13.45
N SER A 115 -11.83 9.35 13.83
CA SER A 115 -12.27 9.14 15.23
C SER A 115 -11.11 9.04 16.24
N ILE A 116 -9.91 8.65 15.78
CA ILE A 116 -8.70 8.53 16.60
C ILE A 116 -8.01 9.90 16.80
N ALA A 117 -8.10 10.80 15.82
CA ALA A 117 -7.52 12.13 15.93
C ALA A 117 -8.27 12.99 16.97
N ASP A 118 -9.58 12.79 17.11
CA ASP A 118 -10.44 13.49 18.05
C ASP A 118 -10.23 13.04 19.51
N LEU A 119 -9.65 11.87 19.75
CA LEU A 119 -9.28 11.41 21.10
C LEU A 119 -8.05 12.14 21.66
N ASN A 120 -7.20 12.70 20.79
CA ASN A 120 -5.95 13.38 21.18
C ASN A 120 -6.09 14.90 21.26
N SER A 121 -7.25 15.48 20.91
CA SER A 121 -7.54 16.91 21.06
C SER A 121 -8.07 17.28 22.46
N GLY A 122 -8.24 16.30 23.34
CA GLY A 122 -8.64 16.47 24.74
C GLY A 122 -7.48 16.56 25.72
N THR A 123 -6.66 17.61 25.64
CA THR A 123 -5.95 18.13 26.84
C THR A 123 -6.27 19.61 27.00
N ASP A 124 -7.44 19.85 27.58
CA ASP A 124 -7.82 21.09 28.24
C ASP A 124 -6.89 21.30 29.45
N LEU A 125 -5.75 21.97 29.25
CA LEU A 125 -5.04 22.63 30.33
C LEU A 125 -5.64 24.01 30.50
N LYS A 126 -6.74 24.06 31.27
CA LYS A 126 -7.16 25.28 31.95
C LYS A 126 -5.99 25.84 32.76
N LYS A 127 -5.57 27.05 32.43
CA LYS A 127 -5.07 28.04 33.37
C LYS A 127 -5.73 29.37 33.07
#